data_AF-A0A2V8II97-F1
#
_entry.id   AF-A0A2V8II97-F1
#
_cell.length_a   1.000
_cell.length_b   1.000
_cell.length_c   1.000
_cell.angle_alpha   90.00
_cell.angle_beta   90.00
_cell.angle_gamma   90.00
#
_symmetry.space_group_name_H-M   'P 1'
#
loop_
_entity.id
_entity.type
_entity.pdbx_description
1 polymer ?
#
loop_
_entity_poly.entity_id
_entity_poly.type
_entity_poly.pdbx_seq_one_letter_code
_entity_poly.pdbx_strand_id
1 'polypeptide(L)'
;MAVPSGSLSSSVRPTGTIFELEALEGLPCGCVAAAYRARPWDVAVVSLEAKGPHCILAGHTSGQILRLGDPAEFEEEDADE
;
A
#
# COMPACT_ATOMS: atom_id res chain seq x y z
N MET A 1 -37.81 -6.58 -34.31
CA MET A 1 -37.48 -5.30 -33.64
C MET A 1 -36.01 -5.37 -33.26
N ALA A 2 -35.17 -4.48 -33.79
CA ALA A 2 -33.72 -4.50 -33.53
C ALA A 2 -33.40 -3.57 -32.35
N VAL A 3 -32.68 -4.07 -31.35
CA VAL A 3 -32.17 -3.27 -30.22
C VAL A 3 -30.74 -2.84 -30.52
N PRO A 4 -30.37 -1.56 -30.34
CA PRO A 4 -28.99 -1.13 -30.55
C PRO A 4 -28.16 -1.50 -29.31
N SER A 5 -27.16 -2.37 -29.50
CA SER A 5 -26.07 -2.58 -28.53
C SER A 5 -25.15 -1.35 -28.53
N GLY A 6 -25.48 -0.36 -27.71
CA GLY A 6 -24.59 0.75 -27.42
C GLY A 6 -23.46 0.29 -26.51
N SER A 7 -22.31 -0.10 -27.08
CA SER A 7 -21.06 -0.22 -26.32
C SER A 7 -20.61 1.16 -25.89
N LEU A 8 -20.97 1.55 -24.67
CA LEU A 8 -20.36 2.68 -23.98
C LEU A 8 -18.94 2.28 -23.58
N SER A 9 -17.99 2.43 -24.49
CA SER A 9 -16.57 2.40 -24.19
C SER A 9 -16.25 3.60 -23.29
N SER A 10 -16.53 3.46 -21.99
CA SER A 10 -16.04 4.38 -20.97
C SER A 10 -14.53 4.25 -20.96
N SER A 11 -13.86 5.16 -21.65
CA SER A 11 -12.42 5.33 -21.56
C SER A 11 -12.10 5.81 -20.15
N VAL A 12 -11.92 4.85 -19.24
CA VAL A 12 -11.35 5.12 -17.92
C VAL A 12 -9.91 5.54 -18.18
N ARG A 13 -9.65 6.84 -18.18
CA ARG A 13 -8.29 7.34 -18.11
C ARG A 13 -7.70 6.82 -16.79
N PRO A 14 -6.60 6.05 -16.81
CA PRO A 14 -5.91 5.69 -15.59
C PRO A 14 -5.52 7.01 -14.93
N THR A 15 -6.18 7.33 -13.82
CA THR A 15 -5.71 8.41 -12.97
C THR A 15 -4.43 7.84 -12.36
N GLY A 16 -3.28 8.51 -12.55
CA GLY A 16 -2.01 8.02 -12.01
C GLY A 16 -2.20 7.62 -10.54
N THR A 17 -1.76 6.42 -10.18
CA THR A 17 -1.93 5.91 -8.82
C THR A 17 -1.19 6.83 -7.86
N ILE A 18 -1.90 7.40 -6.89
CA ILE A 18 -1.33 8.32 -5.90
C ILE A 18 -0.21 7.66 -5.10
N PHE A 19 -0.34 6.35 -4.86
CA PHE A 19 0.59 5.53 -4.11
C PHE A 19 1.28 4.54 -5.05
N GLU A 20 2.60 4.46 -4.93
CA GLU A 20 3.45 3.45 -5.56
C GLU A 20 3.90 2.45 -4.49
N LEU A 21 3.76 1.15 -4.73
CA LEU A 21 4.26 0.12 -3.82
C LEU A 21 5.80 0.07 -3.92
N GLU A 22 6.49 0.29 -2.81
CA GLU A 22 7.95 0.21 -2.74
C GLU A 22 8.42 -1.15 -2.22
N ALA A 23 7.85 -1.64 -1.12
CA ALA A 23 8.28 -2.89 -0.49
C ALA A 23 7.15 -3.63 0.22
N LEU A 24 7.36 -4.92 0.45
CA LEU A 24 6.56 -5.75 1.36
C LEU A 24 7.48 -6.28 2.46
N GLU A 25 7.08 -6.11 3.70
CA GLU A 25 7.86 -6.50 4.87
C GLU A 25 7.10 -7.53 5.72
N GLY A 26 7.80 -8.59 6.11
CA GLY A 26 7.29 -9.57 7.06
C GLY A 26 7.59 -9.14 8.49
N LEU A 27 6.54 -8.86 9.27
CA LEU A 27 6.69 -8.54 10.68
C LEU A 27 6.93 -9.81 11.53
N PRO A 28 7.62 -9.72 12.68
CA PRO A 28 7.96 -10.89 13.51
C PRO A 28 6.74 -11.64 14.07
N CYS A 29 5.56 -11.01 14.08
CA CYS A 29 4.30 -11.65 14.47
C CYS A 29 3.59 -12.41 13.33
N GLY A 30 4.20 -12.47 12.14
CA GLY A 30 3.66 -13.12 10.95
C GLY A 30 2.69 -12.26 10.13
N CYS A 31 2.53 -10.98 10.47
CA CYS A 31 1.82 -10.03 9.61
C CYS A 31 2.68 -9.61 8.42
N VAL A 32 2.03 -9.16 7.34
CA VAL A 32 2.69 -8.55 6.19
C VAL A 32 2.29 -7.09 6.13
N ALA A 33 3.29 -6.22 6.07
CA ALA A 33 3.13 -4.79 5.83
C ALA A 33 3.59 -4.42 4.41
N ALA A 34 3.02 -3.36 3.84
CA ALA A 34 3.42 -2.77 2.60
C ALA A 34 3.88 -1.33 2.84
N ALA A 35 5.03 -0.98 2.26
CA ALA A 35 5.51 0.38 2.17
C ALA A 35 5.05 0.99 0.84
N TYR A 36 4.38 2.13 0.90
CA TYR A 36 3.90 2.88 -0.23
C TYR A 36 4.53 4.27 -0.26
N ARG A 37 4.92 4.74 -1.43
CA ARG A 37 5.33 6.12 -1.64
C ARG A 37 4.30 6.92 -2.42
N ALA A 38 3.90 8.04 -1.85
CA ALA A 38 3.02 9.01 -2.48
C ALA A 38 3.84 10.10 -3.18
N ARG A 39 4.30 9.84 -4.41
CA ARG A 39 5.17 10.75 -5.18
C ARG A 39 4.71 12.21 -5.23
N PRO A 40 3.41 12.54 -5.39
CA PRO A 40 2.98 13.94 -5.47
C PRO A 40 3.12 14.72 -4.16
N TRP A 41 3.20 14.03 -3.02
CA TRP A 41 3.32 14.62 -1.69
C TRP A 41 4.66 14.34 -1.01
N ASP A 42 5.47 13.47 -1.61
CA ASP A 42 6.72 12.94 -1.05
C ASP A 42 6.53 12.42 0.38
N VAL A 43 5.54 11.55 0.54
CA VAL A 43 5.19 10.90 1.81
C VAL A 43 5.30 9.39 1.65
N ALA A 44 5.87 8.72 2.65
CA ALA A 44 5.87 7.27 2.76
C ALA A 44 4.81 6.82 3.78
N VAL A 45 4.11 5.74 3.43
CA VAL A 45 3.05 5.12 4.23
C VAL A 45 3.38 3.64 4.39
N VAL A 46 3.41 3.15 5.62
CA VAL A 46 3.47 1.72 5.89
C VAL A 46 2.12 1.27 6.39
N SER A 47 1.43 0.40 5.66
CA SER A 47 0.17 -0.22 6.09
C SER A 47 0.28 -1.72 6.21
N LEU A 48 -0.52 -2.29 7.10
CA LEU A 48 -0.59 -3.72 7.29
C LEU A 48 -1.55 -4.33 6.25
N GLU A 49 -1.06 -5.13 5.34
CA GLU A 49 -1.88 -5.72 4.27
C GLU A 49 -2.52 -7.03 4.73
N ALA A 50 -1.79 -7.85 5.49
CA ALA A 50 -2.29 -9.14 5.97
C ALA A 50 -1.96 -9.38 7.44
N LYS A 51 -2.95 -9.83 8.22
CA LYS A 51 -2.77 -10.23 9.61
C LYS A 51 -2.27 -11.68 9.68
N GLY A 52 -1.17 -11.89 10.40
CA GLY A 52 -0.62 -13.22 10.64
C GLY A 52 -1.54 -14.09 11.53
N PRO A 53 -1.52 -15.42 11.36
CA PRO A 53 -2.39 -16.35 12.10
C PRO A 53 -2.11 -16.37 13.62
N HIS A 54 -0.93 -15.90 14.04
CA HIS A 54 -0.51 -15.85 15.43
C HIS A 54 -0.43 -14.42 15.99
N CYS A 55 -0.83 -13.41 15.22
CA CYS A 55 -0.75 -12.03 15.65
C CYS A 55 -1.89 -11.67 16.61
N ILE A 56 -1.57 -11.46 17.89
CA ILE A 56 -2.53 -11.06 18.94
C ILE A 56 -2.62 -9.54 19.14
N LEU A 57 -1.79 -8.75 18.45
CA LEU A 57 -1.85 -7.30 18.54
C LEU A 57 -3.18 -6.79 17.98
N ALA A 58 -3.97 -6.15 18.83
CA ALA A 58 -5.28 -5.59 18.45
C ALA A 58 -5.15 -4.48 17.40
N GLY A 59 -4.03 -3.75 17.41
CA GLY A 59 -3.72 -2.72 16.41
C GLY A 59 -3.27 -3.27 15.06
N HIS A 60 -3.04 -4.58 14.91
CA HIS A 60 -2.66 -5.16 13.62
C HIS A 60 -3.91 -5.69 12.91
N THR A 61 -4.53 -4.82 12.12
CA THR A 61 -5.66 -5.15 11.23
C THR A 61 -5.28 -4.83 9.80
N SER A 62 -5.82 -5.59 8.84
CA SER A 62 -5.59 -5.30 7.41
C SER A 62 -6.08 -3.88 7.08
N GLY A 63 -5.29 -3.14 6.32
CA GLY A 63 -5.47 -1.73 6.00
C GLY A 63 -5.03 -0.74 7.08
N GLN A 64 -4.54 -1.20 8.24
CA GLN A 64 -4.10 -0.29 9.30
C GLN A 64 -2.78 0.39 8.93
N ILE A 65 -2.72 1.72 9.03
CA ILE A 65 -1.47 2.48 8.89
C ILE A 65 -0.64 2.30 10.16
N LEU A 66 0.56 1.75 9.99
CA LEU A 66 1.54 1.54 11.05
C LEU A 66 2.48 2.74 11.19
N ARG A 67 2.87 3.34 10.06
CA ARG A 67 3.74 4.53 10.01
C ARG A 67 3.37 5.43 8.83
N LEU A 68 3.60 6.73 9.01
CA LEU A 68 3.40 7.79 8.02
C LEU A 68 4.51 8.82 8.24
N GLY A 69 5.30 9.13 7.21
CA GLY A 69 6.47 10.00 7.37
C GLY A 69 7.15 10.38 6.07
N ASP A 70 8.35 10.97 6.20
CA ASP A 70 9.21 11.30 5.07
C ASP A 70 9.85 10.01 4.51
N PRO A 71 9.85 9.78 3.19
CA PRO A 71 10.47 8.61 2.58
C PRO A 71 11.93 8.36 3.01
N ALA A 72 12.73 9.40 3.26
CA ALA A 72 14.13 9.26 3.65
C ALA A 72 14.29 8.55 5.01
N GLU A 73 13.34 8.72 5.93
CA GLU A 73 13.35 8.06 7.24
C GLU A 73 13.19 6.53 7.15
N PHE A 74 12.77 6.01 5.98
CA PHE A 74 12.59 4.58 5.74
C PHE A 74 13.77 3.95 5.00
N GLU A 75 14.71 4.75 4.49
CA GLU A 75 15.91 4.26 3.77
C GLU A 75 17.11 4.04 4.71
N GLU A 76 17.06 4.54 5.95
CA GLU A 76 18.19 4.57 6.89
C GLU A 76 18.46 3.22 7.62
N GLU A 77 17.61 2.21 7.49
CA GLU A 77 17.75 0.92 8.21
C GLU A 77 18.72 -0.09 7.53
N ASP A 78 19.19 0.16 6.30
CA ASP A 78 20.04 -0.77 5.52
C ASP A 78 21.54 -0.35 5.40
N ALA A 79 21.99 0.68 6.13
CA ALA A 79 23.32 1.29 5.92
C ALA A 79 24.48 0.77 6.79
N ASP A 80 24.29 -0.29 7.58
CA ASP A 80 25.33 -0.86 8.46
C ASP A 80 25.47 -2.40 8.31
N GLU A 81 26.16 -2.88 7.26
CA GLU A 81 27.04 -4.06 7.32
C GLU A 81 28.11 -4.10 6.21
#